data_AF-A0A6B0ZC89-F1
#
_entry.id   AF-A0A6B0ZC89-F1
#
_cell.length_a   1.000
_cell.length_b   1.000
_cell.length_c   1.000
_cell.angle_alpha   90.00
_cell.angle_beta   90.00
_cell.angle_gamma   90.00
#
_symmetry.space_group_name_H-M   'P 1'
#
loop_
_entity.id
_entity.type
_entity.pdbx_description
1 polymer ?
#
loop_
_entity_poly.entity_id
_entity_poly.type
_entity_poly.pdbx_seq_one_letter_code
_entity_poly.pdbx_strand_id
1 'polypeptide(L)'
;MSGRGLPSSDAASASGPSSAWASQSRSSAAVSIRWRSSVARAVSMAIMSDMKNNVNTYQWKWQGVNEAIRTGWGQAGGVSVGQVSDFFAVLALGSLLIGCCGVGAALAPGAAARARQLRPVLLPLALVIASVSTAGSLYYSEVAGYPPCEMCWYQRICMYALVPVLAVALARRDRGGAWYGLPLALAGLGLSVYHYQLQLFPDQGSTCDVAAPCTYQWVDSFGFVSIPFMAGTGFIGVAGLLLLSLRSGR
;
A
#
# COMPACT_ATOMS: atom_id res chain seq x y z
N MET A 1 -74.99 -13.29 -62.38
CA MET A 1 -74.81 -12.00 -63.07
C MET A 1 -74.08 -11.06 -62.13
N SER A 2 -72.95 -10.50 -62.59
CA SER A 2 -72.30 -9.22 -62.23
C SER A 2 -72.12 -8.87 -60.73
N GLY A 3 -70.96 -8.46 -60.19
CA GLY A 3 -69.74 -7.92 -60.76
C GLY A 3 -69.17 -6.86 -59.80
N ARG A 4 -67.87 -7.00 -59.46
CA ARG A 4 -66.85 -6.00 -59.06
C ARG A 4 -67.15 -4.84 -58.07
N GLY A 5 -66.26 -4.73 -57.08
CA GLY A 5 -65.85 -3.46 -56.47
C GLY A 5 -64.94 -3.62 -55.24
N LEU A 6 -63.62 -3.44 -55.40
CA LEU A 6 -62.71 -2.99 -54.33
C LEU A 6 -62.79 -1.45 -54.27
N PRO A 7 -62.59 -0.78 -53.10
CA PRO A 7 -61.22 -0.42 -52.67
C PRO A 7 -60.94 -0.36 -51.14
N SER A 8 -59.63 -0.43 -50.86
CA SER A 8 -58.78 -0.05 -49.72
C SER A 8 -59.30 0.67 -48.46
N SER A 9 -58.71 0.27 -47.31
CA SER A 9 -58.29 1.01 -46.09
C SER A 9 -58.60 0.15 -44.84
N ASP A 10 -57.81 -0.06 -43.79
CA ASP A 10 -56.45 0.28 -43.35
C ASP A 10 -56.09 -0.82 -42.32
N ALA A 11 -54.94 -1.50 -42.43
CA ALA A 11 -53.76 -1.26 -41.60
C ALA A 11 -54.03 -1.03 -40.09
N ALA A 12 -54.02 -2.11 -39.29
CA ALA A 12 -53.63 -2.04 -37.88
C ALA A 12 -52.53 -3.09 -37.63
N SER A 13 -51.31 -2.71 -37.98
CA SER A 13 -50.09 -3.46 -37.73
C SER A 13 -49.76 -3.41 -36.22
N ALA A 14 -49.78 -4.58 -35.58
CA ALA A 14 -49.15 -4.81 -34.31
C ALA A 14 -47.63 -4.68 -34.48
N SER A 15 -47.06 -3.56 -34.04
CA SER A 15 -45.61 -3.35 -34.01
C SER A 15 -45.04 -3.90 -32.70
N GLY A 16 -44.17 -4.90 -32.82
CA GLY A 16 -43.36 -5.39 -31.70
C GLY A 16 -42.38 -4.32 -31.18
N PRO A 17 -41.83 -4.49 -29.97
CA PRO A 17 -40.94 -3.51 -29.38
C PRO A 17 -39.67 -3.36 -30.23
N SER A 18 -39.45 -2.12 -30.65
CA SER A 18 -38.45 -1.68 -31.60
C SER A 18 -37.01 -1.84 -31.07
N SER A 19 -36.09 -2.07 -32.02
CA SER A 19 -34.63 -2.09 -31.88
C SER A 19 -33.99 -0.86 -31.22
N ALA A 20 -34.79 0.17 -30.89
CA ALA A 20 -34.37 1.39 -30.20
C ALA A 20 -34.03 1.18 -28.71
N TRP A 21 -34.71 0.25 -28.01
CA TRP A 21 -34.42 -0.02 -26.60
C TRP A 21 -33.07 -0.72 -26.37
N ALA A 22 -32.61 -1.51 -27.33
CA ALA A 22 -31.34 -2.22 -27.27
C ALA A 22 -30.12 -1.33 -27.57
N SER A 23 -30.30 -0.19 -28.24
CA SER A 23 -29.23 0.80 -28.50
C SER A 23 -29.12 1.85 -27.40
N GLN A 24 -30.25 2.25 -26.78
CA GLN A 24 -30.29 3.20 -25.67
C GLN A 24 -29.66 2.64 -24.37
N SER A 25 -29.80 1.33 -24.13
CA SER A 25 -29.23 0.64 -22.95
C SER A 25 -27.72 0.44 -23.03
N ARG A 26 -27.16 0.13 -24.22
CA ARG A 26 -25.71 -0.02 -24.43
C ARG A 26 -24.96 1.31 -24.34
N SER A 27 -25.54 2.39 -24.84
CA SER A 27 -24.95 3.74 -24.77
C SER A 27 -24.89 4.27 -23.33
N SER A 28 -25.93 4.02 -22.53
CA SER A 28 -25.99 4.43 -21.12
C SER A 28 -24.98 3.69 -20.24
N ALA A 29 -24.79 2.37 -20.46
CA ALA A 29 -23.80 1.58 -19.74
C ALA A 29 -22.36 2.01 -20.08
N ALA A 30 -22.05 2.22 -21.37
CA ALA A 30 -20.73 2.67 -21.81
C ALA A 30 -20.38 4.09 -21.31
N VAL A 31 -21.38 5.00 -21.28
CA VAL A 31 -21.23 6.34 -20.70
C VAL A 31 -20.97 6.25 -19.20
N SER A 32 -21.68 5.39 -18.46
CA SER A 32 -21.48 5.23 -17.01
C SER A 32 -20.09 4.68 -16.64
N ILE A 33 -19.53 3.77 -17.45
CA ILE A 33 -18.19 3.19 -17.25
C ILE A 33 -17.09 4.21 -17.61
N ARG A 34 -17.28 4.96 -18.70
CA ARG A 34 -16.37 6.05 -19.08
C ARG A 34 -16.41 7.20 -18.07
N TRP A 35 -17.57 7.52 -17.50
CA TRP A 35 -17.71 8.55 -16.46
C TRP A 35 -17.06 8.13 -15.15
N ARG A 36 -17.27 6.89 -14.69
CA ARG A 36 -16.60 6.34 -13.48
C ARG A 36 -15.08 6.30 -13.61
N SER A 37 -14.54 5.97 -14.78
CA SER A 37 -13.08 5.95 -15.01
C SER A 37 -12.48 7.35 -15.22
N SER A 38 -13.23 8.31 -15.75
CA SER A 38 -12.78 9.70 -15.85
C SER A 38 -12.86 10.45 -14.52
N VAL A 39 -13.92 10.23 -13.73
CA VAL A 39 -14.03 10.79 -12.37
C VAL A 39 -13.01 10.14 -11.43
N ALA A 40 -12.80 8.82 -11.48
CA ALA A 40 -11.76 8.18 -10.66
C ALA A 40 -10.34 8.65 -11.03
N ARG A 41 -10.06 8.87 -12.32
CA ARG A 41 -8.78 9.46 -12.77
C ARG A 41 -8.66 10.93 -12.41
N ALA A 42 -9.72 11.73 -12.53
CA ALA A 42 -9.72 13.13 -12.15
C ALA A 42 -9.60 13.30 -10.63
N VAL A 43 -10.27 12.46 -9.84
CA VAL A 43 -10.14 12.42 -8.37
C VAL A 43 -8.76 11.93 -7.97
N SER A 44 -8.22 10.89 -8.60
CA SER A 44 -6.84 10.43 -8.30
C SER A 44 -5.79 11.46 -8.70
N MET A 45 -5.93 12.12 -9.86
CA MET A 45 -5.05 13.20 -10.29
C MET A 45 -5.21 14.45 -9.43
N ALA A 46 -6.43 14.78 -8.97
CA ALA A 46 -6.67 15.88 -8.05
C ALA A 46 -6.10 15.58 -6.66
N ILE A 47 -6.24 14.34 -6.15
CA ILE A 47 -5.62 13.91 -4.90
C ILE A 47 -4.09 13.94 -5.02
N MET A 48 -3.51 13.42 -6.12
CA MET A 48 -2.05 13.45 -6.32
C MET A 48 -1.52 14.87 -6.58
N SER A 49 -2.28 15.72 -7.28
CA SER A 49 -1.91 17.11 -7.54
C SER A 49 -2.06 17.97 -6.29
N ASP A 50 -3.09 17.75 -5.48
CA ASP A 50 -3.26 18.39 -4.19
C ASP A 50 -2.15 17.93 -3.24
N MET A 51 -1.83 16.62 -3.16
CA MET A 51 -0.70 16.12 -2.38
C MET A 51 0.65 16.76 -2.77
N LYS A 52 0.93 16.97 -4.07
CA LYS A 52 2.15 17.67 -4.52
C LYS A 52 2.15 19.16 -4.18
N ASN A 53 1.04 19.87 -4.37
CA ASN A 53 0.96 21.32 -4.14
C ASN A 53 0.85 21.69 -2.65
N ASN A 54 0.28 20.80 -1.83
CA ASN A 54 0.20 20.96 -0.39
C ASN A 54 1.48 20.52 0.35
N VAL A 55 2.36 19.70 -0.24
CA VAL A 55 3.67 19.39 0.37
C VAL A 55 4.49 20.66 0.61
N ASN A 56 4.62 21.56 -0.37
CA ASN A 56 5.39 22.79 -0.20
C ASN A 56 4.73 23.77 0.80
N THR A 57 3.39 23.78 0.85
CA THR A 57 2.62 24.69 1.70
C THR A 57 2.46 24.18 3.14
N TYR A 58 2.54 22.86 3.35
CA TYR A 58 2.57 22.27 4.68
C TYR A 58 3.99 22.01 5.17
N GLN A 59 5.01 21.94 4.32
CA GLN A 59 6.41 21.76 4.74
C GLN A 59 6.88 22.87 5.69
N TRP A 60 6.61 24.15 5.39
CA TRP A 60 7.01 25.25 6.28
C TRP A 60 6.20 25.26 7.60
N LYS A 61 4.94 24.85 7.54
CA LYS A 61 4.06 24.75 8.72
C LYS A 61 4.43 23.56 9.61
N TRP A 62 4.84 22.44 9.00
CA TRP A 62 5.39 21.26 9.65
C TRP A 62 6.78 21.50 10.22
N GLN A 63 7.64 22.28 9.55
CA GLN A 63 8.94 22.66 10.10
C GLN A 63 8.79 23.46 11.41
N GLY A 64 7.84 24.39 11.48
CA GLY A 64 7.55 25.13 12.72
C GLY A 64 7.02 24.26 13.87
N VAL A 65 6.14 23.29 13.56
CA VAL A 65 5.66 22.29 14.54
C VAL A 65 6.79 21.35 14.97
N ASN A 66 7.64 20.91 14.05
CA ASN A 66 8.75 20.02 14.34
C ASN A 66 9.85 20.72 15.15
N GLU A 67 10.06 22.02 14.98
CA GLU A 67 10.94 22.82 15.84
C GLU A 67 10.38 22.91 17.28
N ALA A 68 9.06 23.11 17.42
CA ALA A 68 8.39 23.14 18.72
C ALA A 68 8.36 21.75 19.42
N ILE A 69 8.19 20.67 18.66
CA ILE A 69 8.31 19.30 19.16
C ILE A 69 9.77 19.01 19.53
N ARG A 70 10.76 19.31 18.67
CA ARG A 70 12.19 19.10 18.99
C ARG A 70 12.62 19.86 20.24
N THR A 71 12.17 21.10 20.42
CA THR A 71 12.50 21.89 21.62
C THR A 71 11.77 21.38 22.86
N GLY A 72 10.55 20.86 22.74
CA GLY A 72 9.81 20.21 23.84
C GLY A 72 10.36 18.83 24.24
N TRP A 73 10.78 18.01 23.27
CA TRP A 73 11.34 16.67 23.49
C TRP A 73 12.83 16.67 23.78
N GLY A 74 13.58 17.70 23.33
CA GLY A 74 14.99 17.89 23.65
C GLY A 74 15.27 18.08 25.15
N GLN A 75 14.22 18.39 25.93
CA GLN A 75 14.28 18.52 27.39
C GLN A 75 13.71 17.30 28.13
N ALA A 76 13.04 16.38 27.43
CA ALA A 76 12.44 15.17 27.99
C ALA A 76 13.36 13.95 27.77
N GLY A 77 14.48 13.89 28.51
CA GLY A 77 15.20 12.63 28.78
C GLY A 77 15.85 11.89 27.59
N GLY A 78 17.08 12.26 27.23
CA GLY A 78 18.23 11.34 27.18
C GLY A 78 18.34 10.20 26.15
N VAL A 79 17.43 10.01 25.19
CA VAL A 79 17.57 8.94 24.19
C VAL A 79 18.06 9.50 22.85
N SER A 80 19.22 9.03 22.37
CA SER A 80 19.77 9.45 21.08
C SER A 80 19.00 8.82 19.91
N VAL A 81 18.93 9.52 18.78
CA VAL A 81 18.33 8.98 17.54
C VAL A 81 18.99 7.68 17.13
N GLY A 82 20.31 7.56 17.29
CA GLY A 82 21.06 6.33 17.04
C GLY A 82 20.61 5.14 17.89
N GLN A 83 20.37 5.34 19.19
CA GLN A 83 19.88 4.27 20.07
C GLN A 83 18.49 3.77 19.61
N VAL A 84 17.62 4.68 19.19
CA VAL A 84 16.30 4.30 18.65
C VAL A 84 16.44 3.59 17.30
N SER A 85 17.37 4.03 16.45
CA SER A 85 17.67 3.36 15.18
C SER A 85 18.18 1.94 15.37
N ASP A 86 19.08 1.72 16.32
CA ASP A 86 19.61 0.39 16.62
C ASP A 86 18.52 -0.54 17.19
N PHE A 87 17.62 -0.01 18.02
CA PHE A 87 16.44 -0.75 18.47
C PHE A 87 15.55 -1.17 17.30
N PHE A 88 15.24 -0.26 16.37
CA PHE A 88 14.47 -0.60 15.18
C PHE A 88 15.22 -1.57 14.25
N ALA A 89 16.54 -1.48 14.16
CA ALA A 89 17.37 -2.41 13.40
C ALA A 89 17.30 -3.83 13.96
N VAL A 90 17.33 -4.01 15.28
CA VAL A 90 17.14 -5.34 15.90
C VAL A 90 15.75 -5.90 15.62
N LEU A 91 14.70 -5.07 15.71
CA LEU A 91 13.34 -5.48 15.34
C LEU A 91 13.22 -5.85 13.86
N ALA A 92 13.90 -5.11 12.97
CA ALA A 92 13.95 -5.40 11.54
C ALA A 92 14.57 -6.78 11.26
N LEU A 93 15.68 -7.11 11.92
CA LEU A 93 16.30 -8.44 11.81
C LEU A 93 15.38 -9.55 12.35
N GLY A 94 14.69 -9.30 13.47
CA GLY A 94 13.68 -10.22 13.98
C GLY A 94 12.52 -10.44 13.00
N SER A 95 12.02 -9.36 12.38
CA SER A 95 10.99 -9.41 11.34
C SER A 95 11.45 -10.21 10.11
N LEU A 96 12.71 -10.02 9.69
CA LEU A 96 13.31 -10.78 8.59
C LEU A 96 13.32 -12.28 8.90
N LEU A 97 13.77 -12.66 10.09
CA LEU A 97 13.78 -14.07 10.51
C LEU A 97 12.36 -14.65 10.51
N ILE A 98 11.40 -13.95 11.12
CA ILE A 98 9.99 -14.38 11.15
C ILE A 98 9.44 -14.55 9.74
N GLY A 99 9.71 -13.59 8.84
CA GLY A 99 9.27 -13.63 7.45
C GLY A 99 9.88 -14.80 6.68
N CYS A 100 11.20 -15.00 6.76
CA CYS A 100 11.89 -16.12 6.13
C CYS A 100 11.40 -17.47 6.66
N CYS A 101 11.23 -17.62 7.98
CA CYS A 101 10.63 -18.81 8.58
C CYS A 101 9.19 -19.02 8.11
N GLY A 102 8.39 -17.96 8.01
CA GLY A 102 7.01 -18.01 7.49
C GLY A 102 6.96 -18.48 6.03
N VAL A 103 7.82 -17.95 5.18
CA VAL A 103 7.96 -18.38 3.77
C VAL A 103 8.41 -19.83 3.69
N GLY A 104 9.50 -20.20 4.36
CA GLY A 104 10.00 -21.58 4.40
C GLY A 104 8.94 -22.56 4.91
N ALA A 105 8.21 -22.17 5.96
CA ALA A 105 7.09 -22.94 6.48
C ALA A 105 5.96 -23.07 5.45
N ALA A 106 5.62 -22.01 4.71
CA ALA A 106 4.59 -22.06 3.68
C ALA A 106 4.96 -22.98 2.50
N LEU A 107 6.26 -23.13 2.22
CA LEU A 107 6.78 -23.97 1.13
C LEU A 107 7.00 -25.44 1.54
N ALA A 108 7.29 -25.71 2.82
CA ALA A 108 7.58 -27.05 3.31
C ALA A 108 6.34 -27.99 3.38
N PRO A 109 6.52 -29.32 3.29
CA PRO A 109 5.44 -30.30 3.46
C PRO A 109 4.71 -30.14 4.80
N GLY A 110 3.37 -30.23 4.80
CA GLY A 110 2.57 -30.01 6.01
C GLY A 110 2.31 -28.54 6.36
N ALA A 111 2.54 -27.62 5.42
CA ALA A 111 2.25 -26.19 5.60
C ALA A 111 0.81 -25.91 6.07
N ALA A 112 -0.18 -26.65 5.55
CA ALA A 112 -1.59 -26.48 5.94
C ALA A 112 -1.85 -26.86 7.40
N ALA A 113 -1.17 -27.88 7.93
CA ALA A 113 -1.29 -28.27 9.34
C ALA A 113 -0.69 -27.19 10.25
N ARG A 114 0.53 -26.73 9.94
CA ARG A 114 1.22 -25.65 10.68
C ARG A 114 0.44 -24.33 10.61
N ALA A 115 -0.08 -23.97 9.45
CA ALA A 115 -0.90 -22.78 9.26
C ALA A 115 -2.20 -22.83 10.09
N ARG A 116 -2.85 -24.00 10.20
CA ARG A 116 -4.03 -24.18 11.06
C ARG A 116 -3.69 -24.04 12.53
N GLN A 117 -2.56 -24.58 12.98
CA GLN A 117 -2.11 -24.48 14.37
C GLN A 117 -1.72 -23.05 14.76
N LEU A 118 -1.00 -22.34 13.89
CA LEU A 118 -0.51 -20.97 14.15
C LEU A 118 -1.54 -19.88 13.79
N ARG A 119 -2.70 -20.26 13.24
CA ARG A 119 -3.76 -19.37 12.77
C ARG A 119 -4.09 -18.19 13.70
N PRO A 120 -4.24 -18.36 15.04
CA PRO A 120 -4.59 -17.22 15.90
C PRO A 120 -3.48 -16.16 15.98
N VAL A 121 -2.24 -16.48 15.61
CA VAL A 121 -1.08 -15.59 15.75
C VAL A 121 -0.69 -14.93 14.43
N LEU A 122 -0.92 -15.57 13.27
CA LEU A 122 -0.40 -15.09 11.97
C LEU A 122 -0.85 -13.67 11.59
N LEU A 123 -2.17 -13.40 11.61
CA LEU A 123 -2.71 -12.09 11.25
C LEU A 123 -2.40 -11.00 12.30
N PRO A 124 -2.58 -11.24 13.62
CA PRO A 124 -2.18 -10.27 14.64
C PRO A 124 -0.70 -9.91 14.57
N LEU A 125 0.19 -10.90 14.39
CA LEU A 125 1.62 -10.64 14.32
C LEU A 125 1.98 -9.82 13.07
N ALA A 126 1.36 -10.12 11.92
CA ALA A 126 1.54 -9.33 10.71
C ALA A 126 1.07 -7.86 10.91
N LEU A 127 -0.05 -7.66 11.60
CA LEU A 127 -0.55 -6.33 11.94
C LEU A 127 0.41 -5.58 12.88
N VAL A 128 0.96 -6.25 13.89
CA VAL A 128 1.94 -5.67 14.80
C VAL A 128 3.18 -5.22 14.04
N ILE A 129 3.75 -6.08 13.17
CA ILE A 129 4.91 -5.72 12.35
C ILE A 129 4.61 -4.49 11.48
N ALA A 130 3.49 -4.49 10.75
CA ALA A 130 3.09 -3.36 9.91
C ALA A 130 2.88 -2.06 10.70
N SER A 131 2.30 -2.16 11.91
CA SER A 131 2.05 -1.01 12.79
C SER A 131 3.35 -0.44 13.36
N VAL A 132 4.29 -1.32 13.78
CA VAL A 132 5.62 -0.91 14.27
C VAL A 132 6.43 -0.29 13.14
N SER A 133 6.42 -0.86 11.93
CA SER A 133 7.09 -0.25 10.77
C SER A 133 6.50 1.11 10.42
N THR A 134 5.18 1.27 10.52
CA THR A 134 4.50 2.56 10.34
C THR A 134 4.94 3.56 11.40
N ALA A 135 4.90 3.18 12.69
CA ALA A 135 5.35 4.03 13.79
C ALA A 135 6.82 4.45 13.64
N GLY A 136 7.71 3.53 13.26
CA GLY A 136 9.12 3.83 12.99
C GLY A 136 9.28 4.85 11.85
N SER A 137 8.50 4.72 10.77
CA SER A 137 8.50 5.70 9.68
C SER A 137 8.06 7.10 10.12
N LEU A 138 7.06 7.20 11.01
CA LEU A 138 6.65 8.48 11.58
C LEU A 138 7.72 9.05 12.53
N TYR A 139 8.34 8.21 13.36
CA TYR A 139 9.42 8.64 14.27
C TYR A 139 10.56 9.33 13.50
N TYR A 140 11.00 8.73 12.38
CA TYR A 140 12.07 9.32 11.57
C TYR A 140 11.68 10.67 10.94
N SER A 141 10.41 10.83 10.56
CA SER A 141 9.95 12.07 9.92
C SER A 141 9.74 13.20 10.93
N GLU A 142 9.08 12.91 12.05
CA GLU A 142 8.64 13.95 12.99
C GLU A 142 9.61 14.20 14.14
N VAL A 143 10.30 13.16 14.62
CA VAL A 143 11.20 13.27 15.77
C VAL A 143 12.63 13.45 15.30
N ALA A 144 13.12 12.53 14.45
CA ALA A 144 14.49 12.62 13.93
C ALA A 144 14.64 13.71 12.85
N GLY A 145 13.54 14.16 12.24
CA GLY A 145 13.55 15.24 11.26
C GLY A 145 14.11 14.85 9.90
N TYR A 146 14.12 13.57 9.54
CA TYR A 146 14.60 13.09 8.25
C TYR A 146 13.53 13.29 7.17
N PRO A 147 13.77 14.16 6.16
CA PRO A 147 12.80 14.36 5.10
C PRO A 147 12.69 13.09 4.24
N PRO A 148 11.47 12.59 3.97
CA PRO A 148 11.28 11.40 3.13
C PRO A 148 11.56 11.73 1.66
N CYS A 149 12.38 10.91 1.00
CA CYS A 149 12.55 10.97 -0.45
C CYS A 149 11.31 10.42 -1.19
N GLU A 150 11.26 10.60 -2.52
CA GLU A 150 10.15 10.12 -3.36
C GLU A 150 9.96 8.60 -3.25
N MET A 151 11.05 7.81 -3.20
CA MET A 151 10.98 6.35 -3.05
C MET A 151 10.44 5.93 -1.67
N CYS A 152 10.82 6.64 -0.61
CA CYS A 152 10.25 6.44 0.73
C CYS A 152 8.74 6.69 0.75
N TRP A 153 8.25 7.69 0.00
CA TRP A 153 6.82 7.96 -0.10
C TRP A 153 6.04 6.79 -0.69
N TYR A 154 6.53 6.17 -1.76
CA TYR A 154 5.88 4.99 -2.35
C TYR A 154 5.86 3.81 -1.35
N GLN A 155 6.95 3.59 -0.60
CA GLN A 155 6.99 2.55 0.44
C GLN A 155 5.99 2.84 1.57
N ARG A 156 5.86 4.10 2.00
CA ARG A 156 4.88 4.51 3.03
C ARG A 156 3.46 4.24 2.59
N ILE A 157 3.09 4.52 1.34
CA ILE A 157 1.75 4.23 0.82
C ILE A 157 1.42 2.74 0.96
N CYS A 158 2.34 1.85 0.56
CA CYS A 158 2.15 0.41 0.69
C CYS A 158 2.02 -0.04 2.15
N MET A 159 2.92 0.42 3.03
CA MET A 159 2.93 0.01 4.43
C MET A 159 1.73 0.57 5.21
N TYR A 160 1.35 1.83 4.96
CA TYR A 160 0.25 2.49 5.67
C TYR A 160 -1.10 1.94 5.23
N ALA A 161 -1.23 1.52 3.97
CA ALA A 161 -2.42 0.83 3.49
C ALA A 161 -2.56 -0.60 4.07
N LEU A 162 -1.44 -1.27 4.39
CA LEU A 162 -1.44 -2.60 5.00
C LEU A 162 -2.06 -2.61 6.39
N VAL A 163 -1.80 -1.61 7.24
CA VAL A 163 -2.33 -1.54 8.61
C VAL A 163 -3.86 -1.64 8.67
N PRO A 164 -4.66 -0.79 7.99
CA PRO A 164 -6.12 -0.88 8.02
C PRO A 164 -6.63 -2.15 7.33
N VAL A 165 -5.99 -2.62 6.25
CA VAL A 165 -6.36 -3.88 5.58
C VAL A 165 -6.25 -5.05 6.55
N LEU A 166 -5.14 -5.16 7.27
CA LEU A 166 -4.90 -6.22 8.25
C LEU A 166 -5.79 -6.05 9.49
N ALA A 167 -6.01 -4.82 9.96
CA ALA A 167 -6.86 -4.55 11.12
C ALA A 167 -8.33 -4.92 10.83
N VAL A 168 -8.86 -4.57 9.66
CA VAL A 168 -10.21 -4.95 9.23
C VAL A 168 -10.31 -6.47 9.06
N ALA A 169 -9.31 -7.11 8.45
CA ALA A 169 -9.27 -8.56 8.33
C ALA A 169 -9.31 -9.26 9.70
N LEU A 170 -8.56 -8.74 10.68
CA LEU A 170 -8.56 -9.25 12.04
C LEU A 170 -9.90 -9.05 12.74
N ALA A 171 -10.46 -7.84 12.66
CA ALA A 171 -11.74 -7.48 13.28
C ALA A 171 -12.90 -8.33 12.72
N ARG A 172 -12.92 -8.57 11.41
CA ARG A 172 -13.95 -9.38 10.74
C ARG A 172 -13.68 -10.89 10.84
N ARG A 173 -12.55 -11.30 11.41
CA ARG A 173 -12.03 -12.69 11.37
C ARG A 173 -12.03 -13.24 9.95
N ASP A 174 -11.78 -12.38 8.98
CA ASP A 174 -11.88 -12.67 7.56
C ASP A 174 -10.62 -13.40 7.07
N ARG A 175 -10.85 -14.61 6.55
CA ARG A 175 -9.80 -15.47 5.97
C ARG A 175 -9.24 -14.89 4.67
N GLY A 176 -10.02 -14.06 3.98
CA GLY A 176 -9.64 -13.40 2.73
C GLY A 176 -8.65 -12.25 2.90
N GLY A 177 -8.47 -11.72 4.12
CA GLY A 177 -7.59 -10.58 4.38
C GLY A 177 -6.15 -10.75 3.87
N ALA A 178 -5.63 -11.97 3.93
CA ALA A 178 -4.29 -12.29 3.43
C ALA A 178 -4.15 -12.16 1.91
N TRP A 179 -5.24 -12.35 1.14
CA TRP A 179 -5.22 -12.16 -0.32
C TRP A 179 -5.11 -10.69 -0.71
N TYR A 180 -5.66 -9.79 0.09
CA TYR A 180 -5.58 -8.35 -0.14
C TYR A 180 -4.26 -7.75 0.36
N GLY A 181 -3.78 -8.23 1.52
CA GLY A 181 -2.52 -7.73 2.10
C GLY A 181 -1.27 -8.18 1.34
N LEU A 182 -1.26 -9.39 0.78
CA LEU A 182 -0.04 -9.95 0.17
C LEU A 182 0.46 -9.15 -1.05
N PRO A 183 -0.39 -8.75 -2.03
CA PRO A 183 0.06 -7.92 -3.14
C PRO A 183 0.65 -6.58 -2.69
N LEU A 184 0.07 -5.94 -1.67
CA LEU A 184 0.59 -4.70 -1.11
C LEU A 184 1.98 -4.91 -0.47
N ALA A 185 2.14 -5.99 0.29
CA ALA A 185 3.42 -6.33 0.90
C ALA A 185 4.50 -6.63 -0.15
N LEU A 186 4.17 -7.35 -1.21
CA LEU A 186 5.10 -7.66 -2.29
C LEU A 186 5.47 -6.42 -3.13
N ALA A 187 4.52 -5.53 -3.39
CA ALA A 187 4.79 -4.26 -4.08
C ALA A 187 5.73 -3.37 -3.25
N GLY A 188 5.45 -3.23 -1.94
CA GLY A 188 6.32 -2.51 -1.01
C GLY A 188 7.72 -3.13 -0.92
N LEU A 189 7.81 -4.47 -0.90
CA LEU A 189 9.08 -5.19 -0.93
C LEU A 189 9.88 -4.88 -2.20
N GLY A 190 9.26 -4.95 -3.38
CA GLY A 190 9.92 -4.61 -4.65
C GLY A 190 10.49 -3.18 -4.66
N LEU A 191 9.71 -2.21 -4.16
CA LEU A 191 10.15 -0.82 -4.01
C LEU A 191 11.32 -0.69 -3.01
N SER A 192 11.30 -1.43 -1.91
CA SER A 192 12.37 -1.41 -0.92
C SER A 192 13.69 -1.98 -1.44
N VAL A 193 13.63 -3.07 -2.22
CA VAL A 193 14.80 -3.67 -2.85
C VAL A 193 15.41 -2.72 -3.86
N TYR A 194 14.59 -2.10 -4.70
CA TYR A 194 15.04 -1.10 -5.66
C TYR A 194 15.67 0.11 -4.95
N HIS A 195 15.05 0.61 -3.89
CA HIS A 195 15.59 1.76 -3.16
C HIS A 195 16.91 1.42 -2.45
N TYR A 196 17.02 0.24 -1.85
CA TYR A 196 18.28 -0.21 -1.23
C TYR A 196 19.39 -0.37 -2.28
N GLN A 197 19.07 -0.89 -3.47
CA GLN A 197 20.01 -0.96 -4.58
C GLN A 197 20.50 0.43 -5.02
N LEU A 198 19.61 1.43 -5.07
CA LEU A 198 19.98 2.82 -5.39
C LEU A 198 20.97 3.42 -4.38
N GLN A 199 20.87 3.04 -3.09
CA GLN A 199 21.83 3.48 -2.07
C GLN A 199 23.21 2.83 -2.26
N LEU A 200 23.25 1.57 -2.70
CA LEU A 200 24.50 0.86 -2.96
C LEU A 200 25.19 1.32 -4.25
N PHE A 201 24.42 1.73 -5.27
CA PHE A 201 24.91 2.18 -6.58
C PHE A 201 24.38 3.57 -6.92
N PRO A 202 24.88 4.63 -6.26
CA PRO A 202 24.34 5.98 -6.40
C PRO A 202 24.44 6.53 -7.83
N ASP A 203 25.41 6.07 -8.62
CA ASP A 203 25.61 6.49 -10.01
C ASP A 203 24.49 6.08 -10.97
N GLN A 204 23.62 5.14 -10.56
CA GLN A 204 22.47 4.70 -11.38
C GLN A 204 21.20 5.53 -11.13
N GLY A 205 21.17 6.31 -10.04
CA GLY A 205 20.00 7.09 -9.64
C GLY A 205 20.07 8.53 -10.17
N SER A 206 19.04 8.97 -10.89
CA SER A 206 18.83 10.41 -11.11
C SER A 206 18.47 11.09 -9.78
N THR A 207 19.04 12.27 -9.51
CA THR A 207 18.66 13.12 -8.37
C THR A 207 17.24 13.67 -8.60
N CYS A 208 16.22 12.93 -8.18
CA CYS A 208 14.82 13.36 -8.31
C CYS A 208 14.45 14.54 -7.38
N ASP A 209 15.28 14.83 -6.37
CA ASP A 209 15.15 15.97 -5.47
C ASP A 209 16.54 16.38 -4.96
N VAL A 210 16.82 17.69 -4.89
CA VAL A 210 18.08 18.26 -4.39
C VAL A 210 18.09 18.32 -2.86
N ALA A 211 16.91 18.44 -2.22
CA ALA A 211 16.77 18.57 -0.78
C ALA A 211 16.79 17.22 -0.05
N ALA A 212 16.37 16.14 -0.70
CA ALA A 212 16.34 14.79 -0.13
C ALA A 212 16.57 13.69 -1.19
N PRO A 213 17.83 13.50 -1.66
CA PRO A 213 18.12 12.53 -2.70
C PRO A 213 17.90 11.08 -2.20
N CYS A 214 17.33 10.22 -3.05
CA CYS A 214 17.07 8.81 -2.75
C CYS A 214 18.34 7.98 -2.50
N THR A 215 19.50 8.48 -2.90
CA THR A 215 20.80 7.84 -2.70
C THR A 215 21.41 8.14 -1.33
N TYR A 216 20.87 9.13 -0.60
CA TYR A 216 21.42 9.52 0.70
C TYR A 216 20.97 8.58 1.82
N GLN A 217 21.92 8.21 2.67
CA GLN A 217 21.71 7.30 3.78
C GLN A 217 21.72 8.06 5.12
N TRP A 218 20.53 8.35 5.64
CA TRP A 218 20.34 9.05 6.92
C TRP A 218 20.69 8.21 8.14
N VAL A 219 20.46 6.90 8.04
CA VAL A 219 20.68 5.93 9.12
C VAL A 219 21.50 4.80 8.54
N ASP A 220 22.59 4.48 9.23
CA ASP A 220 23.42 3.32 8.97
C ASP A 220 23.70 2.58 10.27
N SER A 221 22.74 1.78 10.70
CA SER A 221 22.94 0.89 11.85
C SER A 221 23.70 -0.35 11.39
N PHE A 222 24.71 -0.77 12.17
CA PHE A 222 25.54 -1.96 11.88
C PHE A 222 26.31 -1.95 10.54
N GLY A 223 26.38 -0.82 9.82
CA GLY A 223 27.10 -0.68 8.55
C GLY A 223 26.38 -1.25 7.32
N PHE A 224 25.12 -1.65 7.46
CA PHE A 224 24.29 -2.14 6.34
C PHE A 224 22.78 -1.92 6.57
N VAL A 225 22.32 -1.70 7.81
CA VAL A 225 20.91 -1.49 8.11
C VAL A 225 20.55 -0.04 7.85
N SER A 226 20.10 0.21 6.62
CA SER A 226 19.53 1.49 6.22
C SER A 226 18.00 1.52 6.37
N ILE A 227 17.43 2.72 6.24
CA ILE A 227 15.96 2.92 6.29
C ILE A 227 15.20 2.03 5.29
N PRO A 228 15.55 1.96 3.99
CA PRO A 228 14.86 1.07 3.06
C PRO A 228 15.07 -0.42 3.37
N PHE A 229 16.22 -0.81 3.96
CA PHE A 229 16.41 -2.18 4.43
C PHE A 229 15.42 -2.53 5.55
N MET A 230 15.28 -1.66 6.56
CA MET A 230 14.31 -1.84 7.64
C MET A 230 12.89 -1.97 7.09
N ALA A 231 12.49 -1.12 6.13
CA ALA A 231 11.20 -1.22 5.47
C ALA A 231 11.03 -2.56 4.73
N GLY A 232 12.05 -3.00 3.99
CA GLY A 232 12.04 -4.26 3.26
C GLY A 232 11.87 -5.48 4.17
N THR A 233 12.58 -5.54 5.29
CA THR A 233 12.43 -6.62 6.27
C THR A 233 11.03 -6.64 6.93
N GLY A 234 10.42 -5.47 7.12
CA GLY A 234 9.01 -5.37 7.55
C GLY A 234 8.06 -5.98 6.53
N PHE A 235 8.23 -5.64 5.24
CA PHE A 235 7.43 -6.23 4.17
C PHE A 235 7.66 -7.75 4.03
N ILE A 236 8.89 -8.25 4.19
CA ILE A 236 9.20 -9.69 4.20
C ILE A 236 8.50 -10.38 5.37
N GLY A 237 8.56 -9.80 6.57
CA GLY A 237 7.88 -10.30 7.76
C GLY A 237 6.38 -10.47 7.53
N VAL A 238 5.73 -9.40 7.06
CA VAL A 238 4.31 -9.40 6.74
C VAL A 238 3.99 -10.40 5.62
N ALA A 239 4.72 -10.37 4.51
CA ALA A 239 4.49 -11.26 3.37
C ALA A 239 4.63 -12.73 3.75
N GLY A 240 5.66 -13.10 4.53
CA GLY A 240 5.89 -14.46 4.99
C GLY A 240 4.76 -15.00 5.89
N LEU A 241 4.27 -14.17 6.81
CA LEU A 241 3.13 -14.52 7.67
C LEU A 241 1.83 -14.65 6.86
N LEU A 242 1.58 -13.75 5.91
CA LEU A 242 0.42 -13.81 5.03
C LEU A 242 0.46 -15.04 4.11
N LEU A 243 1.62 -15.36 3.53
CA LEU A 243 1.81 -16.55 2.71
C LEU A 243 1.51 -17.83 3.49
N LEU A 244 1.98 -17.93 4.73
CA LEU A 244 1.67 -19.06 5.60
C LEU A 244 0.17 -19.09 5.95
N SER A 245 -0.45 -17.94 6.22
CA SER A 245 -1.89 -17.84 6.51
C SER A 245 -2.75 -18.35 5.35
N LEU A 246 -2.36 -18.05 4.10
CA LEU A 246 -3.05 -18.54 2.89
C LEU A 246 -3.01 -20.07 2.76
N ARG A 247 -2.02 -20.75 3.35
CA ARG A 247 -1.97 -22.22 3.37
C ARG A 247 -2.97 -22.86 4.31
N SER A 248 -3.60 -22.09 5.23
CA SER A 248 -4.63 -22.63 6.13
C SER A 248 -6.01 -22.81 5.48
N GLY A 249 -6.25 -22.14 4.35
CA GLY A 249 -7.55 -22.11 3.65
C GLY A 249 -7.69 -23.13 2.51
N ARG A 250 -6.69 -24.00 2.32
CA ARG A 250 -6.73 -25.17 1.43
C ARG A 250 -6.81 -26.44 2.28
#